data_AF-A0A959T7F0-F1
#
_entry.id   AF-A0A959T7F0-F1
#
_cell.length_a   1.000
_cell.length_b   1.000
_cell.length_c   1.000
_cell.angle_alpha   90.00
_cell.angle_beta   90.00
_cell.angle_gamma   90.00
#
_symmetry.space_group_name_H-M   'P 1'
#
loop_
_entity.id
_entity.type
_entity.pdbx_description
1 polymer ?
#
loop_
_entity_poly.entity_id
_entity_poly.type
_entity_poly.pdbx_seq_one_letter_code
_entity_poly.pdbx_strand_id
1 'polypeptide(L)'
;MSLVRHSLGLLALLFAPLAHAQPEGELIDGIVAVVGSEPVLYSELAGRLDQARQGGTTITDERTCAELEDLLFERLLLEQARLDSVVVDEGQVQTELHRRIRYFEAQVGGRQ
;
A
#
# COMPACT_ATOMS: atom_id res chain seq x y z
N MET A 1 -34.80 21.94 48.10
CA MET A 1 -34.43 20.71 47.36
C MET A 1 -34.75 20.75 45.87
N SER A 2 -35.75 21.51 45.40
CA SER A 2 -36.03 21.63 43.94
C SER A 2 -34.99 22.46 43.19
N LEU A 3 -34.52 23.60 43.73
CA LEU A 3 -33.52 24.46 43.07
C LEU A 3 -32.20 23.73 42.74
N VAL A 4 -31.68 22.93 43.68
CA VAL A 4 -30.42 22.17 43.49
C VAL A 4 -30.53 21.14 42.36
N ARG A 5 -31.72 20.57 42.17
CA ARG A 5 -31.99 19.57 41.12
C ARG A 5 -32.05 20.21 39.72
N HIS A 6 -32.47 21.48 39.64
CA HIS A 6 -32.52 22.24 38.39
C HIS A 6 -31.13 22.81 38.04
N SER A 7 -30.36 23.24 39.03
CA SER A 7 -28.97 23.69 38.82
C SER A 7 -28.05 22.54 38.38
N LEU A 8 -28.25 21.32 38.90
CA LEU A 8 -27.48 20.14 38.46
C LEU A 8 -27.81 19.73 37.01
N GLY A 9 -29.09 19.84 36.62
CA GLY A 9 -29.52 19.58 35.25
C GLY A 9 -29.01 20.62 34.25
N LEU A 10 -28.96 21.90 34.63
CA LEU A 10 -28.43 22.97 33.78
C LEU A 10 -26.91 22.84 33.55
N LEU A 11 -26.17 22.38 34.57
CA LEU A 11 -24.73 22.14 34.48
C LEU A 11 -24.37 20.97 33.56
N ALA A 12 -25.18 19.90 33.56
CA ALA A 12 -25.01 18.77 32.65
C ALA A 12 -25.31 19.14 31.18
N LEU A 13 -26.29 20.02 30.94
CA LEU A 13 -26.63 20.50 29.60
C LEU A 13 -25.51 21.39 29.00
N LEU A 14 -24.78 22.11 29.85
CA LEU A 14 -23.66 22.96 29.45
C LEU A 14 -22.40 22.17 29.04
N PHE A 15 -22.26 20.92 29.49
CA PHE A 15 -21.12 20.04 29.18
C PHE A 15 -21.37 19.10 28.00
N ALA A 16 -22.61 18.99 27.51
CA ALA A 16 -22.96 18.15 26.35
C ALA A 16 -22.22 18.47 25.03
N PRO A 17 -21.86 19.72 24.69
CA PRO A 17 -21.23 20.00 23.39
C PRO A 17 -19.73 19.65 23.31
N LEU A 18 -19.11 19.14 24.38
CA LEU A 18 -17.71 18.66 24.36
C LEU A 18 -17.57 17.18 23.97
N ALA A 19 -18.67 16.49 23.67
CA ALA A 19 -18.63 15.14 23.13
C ALA A 19 -18.25 15.20 21.64
N HIS A 20 -16.94 15.22 21.35
CA HIS A 20 -16.46 14.93 20.01
C HIS A 20 -16.70 13.44 19.72
N ALA A 21 -17.56 13.15 18.75
CA ALA A 21 -17.59 11.83 18.14
C ALA A 21 -16.20 11.49 17.61
N GLN A 22 -15.76 10.24 17.79
CA GLN A 22 -14.48 9.83 17.20
C GLN A 22 -14.58 10.03 15.67
N PRO A 23 -13.58 10.66 15.03
CA PRO A 23 -13.57 10.76 13.58
C PRO A 23 -13.72 9.34 13.01
N GLU A 24 -14.55 9.20 11.97
CA GLU A 24 -14.62 7.96 11.19
C GLU A 24 -13.19 7.58 10.79
N GLY A 25 -12.83 6.30 10.99
CA GLY A 25 -11.47 5.82 10.73
C GLY A 25 -11.04 6.11 9.30
N GLU A 26 -9.82 6.64 9.14
CA GLU A 26 -9.27 6.93 7.83
C GLU A 26 -8.74 5.64 7.17
N LEU A 27 -9.16 5.38 5.94
CA LEU A 27 -8.64 4.27 5.14
C LEU A 27 -7.19 4.59 4.76
N ILE A 28 -6.24 3.89 5.37
CA ILE A 28 -4.81 4.09 5.10
C ILE A 28 -4.44 3.52 3.73
N ASP A 29 -4.73 2.23 3.51
CA ASP A 29 -4.50 1.57 2.23
C ASP A 29 -5.57 0.51 1.99
N GLY A 30 -6.07 0.49 0.76
CA GLY A 30 -7.17 -0.38 0.34
C GLY A 30 -6.66 -1.59 -0.43
N ILE A 31 -7.42 -2.69 -0.37
CA ILE A 31 -7.21 -3.83 -1.26
C ILE A 31 -8.11 -3.64 -2.48
N VAL A 32 -7.53 -3.60 -3.67
CA VAL A 32 -8.28 -3.44 -4.93
C VAL A 32 -8.66 -4.79 -5.55
N ALA A 33 -7.90 -5.84 -5.27
CA ALA A 33 -8.18 -7.21 -5.71
C ALA A 33 -7.43 -8.24 -4.85
N VAL A 34 -7.80 -9.52 -4.95
CA VAL A 34 -7.10 -10.62 -4.27
C VAL A 34 -6.98 -11.80 -5.23
N VAL A 35 -5.79 -12.40 -5.31
CA VAL A 35 -5.51 -13.60 -6.11
C VAL A 35 -4.99 -14.68 -5.17
N GLY A 36 -5.79 -15.70 -4.87
CA GLY A 36 -5.41 -16.74 -3.90
C GLY A 36 -5.15 -16.14 -2.51
N SER A 37 -3.92 -16.24 -2.02
CA SER A 37 -3.48 -15.63 -0.76
C SER A 37 -2.74 -14.30 -0.92
N GLU A 38 -2.65 -13.79 -2.15
CA GLU A 38 -1.89 -12.59 -2.50
C GLU A 38 -2.83 -11.38 -2.73
N PRO A 39 -2.88 -10.40 -1.80
CA PRO A 39 -3.69 -9.18 -1.99
C PRO A 39 -2.99 -8.20 -2.93
N VAL A 40 -3.75 -7.46 -3.75
CA VAL A 40 -3.29 -6.32 -4.54
C VAL A 40 -3.69 -5.02 -3.84
N LEU A 41 -2.71 -4.19 -3.48
CA LEU A 41 -2.94 -2.95 -2.75
C LEU A 41 -3.22 -1.79 -3.72
N TYR A 42 -4.04 -0.84 -3.27
CA TYR A 42 -4.29 0.39 -4.01
C TYR A 42 -2.99 1.21 -4.15
N SER A 43 -2.18 1.27 -3.10
CA SER A 43 -0.89 1.96 -3.11
C SER A 43 0.09 1.42 -4.17
N GLU A 44 0.08 0.12 -4.44
CA GLU A 44 0.92 -0.50 -5.47
C GLU A 44 0.50 -0.08 -6.89
N LEU A 45 -0.80 -0.15 -7.17
CA LEU A 45 -1.35 0.30 -8.46
C LEU A 45 -1.08 1.81 -8.65
N ALA A 46 -1.33 2.62 -7.61
CA ALA A 46 -1.05 4.04 -7.65
C ALA A 46 0.44 4.33 -7.90
N GLY A 47 1.34 3.58 -7.28
CA GLY A 47 2.78 3.69 -7.47
C GLY A 47 3.23 3.39 -8.91
N ARG A 48 2.68 2.33 -9.53
CA ARG A 48 2.96 2.01 -10.95
C ARG A 48 2.49 3.13 -11.88
N LEU A 49 1.28 3.62 -11.65
CA LEU A 49 0.73 4.71 -12.45
C LEU A 49 1.53 6.01 -12.28
N ASP A 50 2.01 6.29 -11.07
CA ASP A 50 2.85 7.47 -10.83
C ASP A 50 4.20 7.36 -11.54
N GLN A 51 4.85 6.19 -11.48
CA GLN A 51 6.08 5.94 -12.23
C GLN A 51 5.86 6.10 -13.75
N ALA A 52 4.74 5.58 -14.28
CA ALA A 52 4.39 5.75 -15.69
C ALA A 52 4.16 7.23 -16.06
N ARG A 53 3.51 8.00 -15.20
CA ARG A 53 3.34 9.46 -15.35
C ARG A 53 4.67 10.18 -15.40
N GLN A 54 5.58 9.86 -14.48
CA GLN A 54 6.93 10.44 -14.43
C GLN A 54 7.74 10.13 -15.71
N GLY A 55 7.49 8.97 -16.33
CA GLY A 55 8.03 8.60 -17.66
C GLY A 55 7.39 9.32 -18.85
N GLY A 56 6.44 10.24 -18.62
CA GLY A 56 5.73 10.98 -19.67
C GLY A 56 4.50 10.27 -20.25
N THR A 57 4.03 9.20 -19.61
CA THR A 57 2.85 8.45 -20.07
C THR A 57 1.57 9.10 -19.56
N THR A 58 0.61 9.32 -20.46
CA THR A 58 -0.76 9.74 -20.08
C THR A 58 -1.51 8.58 -19.46
N ILE A 59 -2.08 8.79 -18.27
CA ILE A 59 -2.88 7.78 -17.60
C ILE A 59 -4.33 7.88 -18.06
N THR A 60 -4.79 6.81 -18.72
CA THR A 60 -6.19 6.59 -19.09
C THR A 60 -6.77 5.44 -18.27
N ASP A 61 -8.07 5.23 -18.37
CA ASP A 61 -8.74 4.10 -17.71
C ASP A 61 -8.22 2.78 -18.26
N GLU A 62 -8.00 2.68 -19.58
CA GLU A 62 -7.41 1.47 -20.20
C GLU A 62 -6.00 1.18 -19.69
N ARG A 63 -5.20 2.22 -19.45
CA ARG A 63 -3.86 2.05 -18.85
C ARG A 63 -3.95 1.61 -17.40
N THR A 64 -4.88 2.17 -16.65
CA THR A 64 -5.13 1.77 -15.26
C THR A 64 -5.54 0.30 -15.18
N CYS A 65 -6.43 -0.14 -16.07
CA CYS A 65 -6.82 -1.54 -16.19
C CYS A 65 -5.63 -2.43 -16.57
N ALA A 66 -4.82 -2.03 -17.55
CA ALA A 66 -3.64 -2.80 -17.97
C ALA A 66 -2.62 -2.98 -16.82
N GLU A 67 -2.31 -1.92 -16.08
CA GLU A 67 -1.42 -2.00 -14.92
C GLU A 67 -2.00 -2.90 -13.80
N LEU A 68 -3.32 -2.86 -13.62
CA LEU A 68 -4.00 -3.77 -12.70
C LEU A 68 -3.95 -5.23 -13.19
N GLU A 69 -4.13 -5.48 -14.48
CA GLU A 69 -3.99 -6.82 -15.08
C GLU A 69 -2.57 -7.38 -14.89
N ASP A 70 -1.55 -6.55 -15.09
CA ASP A 70 -0.15 -6.93 -14.86
C ASP A 70 0.11 -7.27 -13.38
N LEU A 71 -0.46 -6.50 -12.44
CA LEU A 71 -0.39 -6.80 -11.01
C LEU A 71 -1.10 -8.12 -10.67
N LEU A 72 -2.29 -8.35 -11.22
CA LEU A 72 -3.04 -9.60 -11.02
C LEU A 72 -2.26 -10.80 -11.55
N PHE A 73 -1.62 -10.67 -12.71
CA PHE A 73 -0.80 -11.73 -13.28
C PHE A 73 0.44 -12.02 -12.42
N GLU A 74 1.09 -10.99 -11.89
CA GLU A 74 2.20 -11.17 -10.95
C GLU A 74 1.77 -11.91 -9.68
N ARG A 75 0.65 -11.51 -9.06
CA ARG A 75 0.12 -12.21 -7.87
C ARG A 75 -0.28 -13.65 -8.20
N LEU A 76 -0.81 -13.90 -9.38
CA LEU A 76 -1.10 -15.26 -9.85
C LEU A 76 0.18 -16.11 -9.89
N LEU A 77 1.27 -15.58 -10.44
CA LEU A 77 2.55 -16.30 -10.49
C LEU A 77 3.14 -16.53 -9.09
N LEU A 78 3.01 -15.58 -8.17
CA LEU A 78 3.42 -15.75 -6.78
C LEU A 78 2.62 -16.86 -6.08
N GLU A 79 1.30 -16.85 -6.26
CA GLU A 79 0.43 -17.91 -5.71
C GLU A 79 0.78 -19.28 -6.31
N GLN A 80 1.08 -19.36 -7.62
CA GLN A 80 1.53 -20.61 -8.24
C GLN A 80 2.90 -21.06 -7.71
N ALA A 81 3.87 -20.15 -7.59
CA ALA A 81 5.19 -20.44 -7.03
C ALA A 81 5.10 -21.00 -5.60
N ARG A 82 4.15 -20.49 -4.80
CA ARG A 82 3.84 -21.01 -3.46
C ARG A 82 3.33 -22.44 -3.50
N LEU A 83 2.42 -22.77 -4.44
CA LEU A 83 1.89 -24.12 -4.62
C LEU A 83 2.95 -25.09 -5.15
N ASP A 84 3.79 -24.63 -6.08
CA ASP A 84 4.88 -25.40 -6.69
C ASP A 84 6.14 -25.47 -5.82
N SER A 85 6.07 -24.95 -4.58
CA SER A 85 7.17 -24.97 -3.60
C SER A 85 8.48 -24.36 -4.11
N VAL A 86 8.40 -23.33 -4.96
CA VAL A 86 9.56 -22.59 -5.45
C VAL A 86 10.05 -21.66 -4.35
N VAL A 87 11.20 -21.98 -3.75
CA VAL A 87 11.81 -21.20 -2.66
C VAL A 87 13.12 -20.58 -3.14
N VAL A 88 13.30 -19.28 -2.87
CA VAL A 88 14.55 -18.56 -3.14
C VAL A 88 15.35 -18.47 -1.85
N ASP A 89 16.60 -18.94 -1.89
CA ASP A 89 17.50 -18.89 -0.74
C ASP A 89 18.16 -17.52 -0.59
N GLU A 90 18.43 -17.09 0.64
CA GLU A 90 19.05 -15.79 0.92
C GLU A 90 20.43 -15.65 0.26
N GLY A 91 21.23 -16.73 0.22
CA GLY A 91 22.52 -16.74 -0.46
C GLY A 91 22.42 -16.47 -1.96
N GLN A 92 21.33 -16.93 -2.61
CA GLN A 92 21.06 -16.61 -4.02
C GLN A 92 20.70 -15.14 -4.19
N VAL A 93 19.86 -14.58 -3.31
CA VAL A 93 19.52 -13.14 -3.31
C VAL A 93 20.77 -12.29 -3.17
N GLN A 94 21.62 -12.61 -2.18
CA GLN A 94 22.87 -11.88 -1.98
C GLN A 94 23.79 -11.98 -3.19
N THR A 95 23.93 -13.17 -3.79
CA THR A 95 24.76 -13.37 -4.98
C THR A 95 24.29 -12.50 -6.15
N GLU A 96 22.97 -12.44 -6.39
CA GLU A 96 22.39 -11.63 -7.47
C GLU A 96 22.50 -10.13 -7.18
N LEU A 97 22.29 -9.69 -5.93
CA LEU A 97 22.51 -8.30 -5.53
C LEU A 97 23.96 -7.87 -5.76
N HIS A 98 24.94 -8.66 -5.32
CA HIS A 98 26.35 -8.36 -5.54
C HIS A 98 26.70 -8.31 -7.03
N ARG A 99 26.09 -9.19 -7.85
CA ARG A 99 26.25 -9.17 -9.31
C ARG A 99 25.72 -7.86 -9.90
N ARG A 100 24.54 -7.38 -9.48
CA ARG A 100 23.96 -6.11 -9.93
C ARG A 100 24.77 -4.89 -9.47
N ILE A 101 25.26 -4.89 -8.23
CA ILE A 101 26.13 -3.83 -7.71
C ILE A 101 27.39 -3.73 -8.57
N ARG A 102 28.09 -4.85 -8.81
CA ARG A 102 29.29 -4.86 -9.67
C ARG A 102 29.02 -4.36 -11.09
N TYR A 103 27.84 -4.67 -11.65
CA TYR A 103 27.45 -4.16 -12.96
C TYR A 103 27.36 -2.63 -12.96
N PHE A 104 26.72 -2.03 -11.96
CA PHE A 104 26.63 -0.57 -11.85
C PHE A 104 27.98 0.07 -11.49
N GLU A 105 28.80 -0.55 -10.64
CA GLU A 105 30.17 -0.09 -10.35
C GLU A 105 31.00 0.03 -11.64
N ALA A 106 30.90 -0.93 -12.55
CA ALA A 106 31.60 -0.90 -13.82
C ALA A 106 31.09 0.24 -14.74
N GLN A 107 29.79 0.53 -14.71
CA GLN A 107 29.18 1.56 -15.55
C GLN A 107 29.51 3.00 -15.11
N VAL A 108 29.72 3.21 -13.81
CA VAL A 108 30.00 4.54 -13.22
C VAL A 108 31.51 4.89 -13.24
N GLY A 109 32.36 3.98 -13.73
CA GLY A 109 33.80 4.21 -13.88
C GLY A 109 34.61 3.50 -12.79
N GLY A 110 34.52 2.18 -12.79
CA GLY A 110 35.06 1.27 -11.78
C GLY A 110 36.32 1.75 -11.06
N ARG A 111 36.26 1.75 -9.71
CA ARG A 111 37.31 1.97 -8.72
C ARG A 111 38.69 2.31 -9.34
N GLN A 112 38.96 3.61 -9.51
CA GLN A 112 40.32 4.12 -9.34
C GLN A 112 40.60 4.27 -7.84
#